data_AF-A0AAJ7UG06-F1
#
_entry.id   AF-A0AAJ7UG06-F1
#
_cell.length_a   1.000
_cell.length_b   1.000
_cell.length_c   1.000
_cell.angle_alpha   90.00
_cell.angle_beta   90.00
_cell.angle_gamma   90.00
#
_symmetry.space_group_name_H-M   'P 1'
#
loop_
_entity.id
_entity.type
_entity.pdbx_description
1 polymer ?
#
loop_
_entity_poly.entity_id
_entity_poly.type
_entity_poly.pdbx_seq_one_letter_code
_entity_poly.pdbx_strand_id
1 'polypeptide(L)'
;MKWLLVAAAFISLLPVKSAVKLQLSLPESVDVTEGESVTLPCSFSPPSTVSSGLYITWLTMPTCYIIYDSQLGNPWLGRAEFAGDEEKGDCSLRLLNVSRTLSPVFKCDVICTSCGTNDWKVEREVKLNVTVAAARSRGETSPTPRVHSWWDTVLMVIVVAGVILASAAVILFIKMHPWSSGSSPRSRSGDGKADMHGGVKDNGHPLMEVNVKENGHPLTMVNVK
;
A
#
# COMPACT_ATOMS: atom_id res chain seq x y z
N MET A 1 38.62 -66.58 18.35
CA MET A 1 37.17 -66.37 18.12
C MET A 1 36.77 -65.15 18.94
N LYS A 2 36.98 -63.93 18.44
CA LYS A 2 36.00 -63.09 17.70
C LYS A 2 34.72 -62.77 18.49
N TRP A 3 34.83 -62.05 19.61
CA TRP A 3 33.66 -61.43 20.30
C TRP A 3 34.01 -60.11 21.00
N LEU A 4 34.82 -59.27 20.36
CA LEU A 4 34.96 -57.86 20.73
C LEU A 4 34.71 -57.06 19.45
N LEU A 5 33.88 -56.02 19.52
CA LEU A 5 33.35 -55.18 18.42
C LEU A 5 31.90 -55.50 17.97
N VAL A 6 30.96 -55.50 18.91
CA VAL A 6 29.58 -55.03 18.62
C VAL A 6 29.24 -53.94 19.64
N ALA A 7 30.07 -52.92 19.69
CA ALA A 7 29.85 -51.72 20.51
C ALA A 7 30.13 -50.49 19.64
N ALA A 8 29.46 -50.40 18.50
CA ALA A 8 29.46 -49.19 17.70
C ALA A 8 28.12 -49.09 16.97
N ALA A 9 27.46 -47.95 17.17
CA ALA A 9 26.29 -47.46 16.45
C ALA A 9 24.90 -48.01 16.81
N PHE A 10 24.55 -48.01 18.10
CA PHE A 10 23.21 -47.54 18.46
C PHE A 10 23.30 -46.03 18.66
N ILE A 11 23.37 -45.28 17.55
CA ILE A 11 23.02 -43.85 17.60
C ILE A 11 21.52 -43.87 17.89
N SER A 12 21.18 -43.69 19.16
CA SER A 12 19.80 -43.58 19.61
C SER A 12 19.09 -42.56 18.72
N LEU A 13 18.19 -43.04 17.86
CA LEU A 13 17.17 -42.23 17.19
C LEU A 13 16.22 -41.71 18.28
N LEU A 14 16.71 -40.80 19.11
CA LEU A 14 15.84 -39.92 19.88
C LEU A 14 15.13 -39.09 18.81
N PRO A 15 13.79 -39.13 18.74
CA PRO A 15 13.08 -38.21 17.86
C PRO A 15 13.52 -36.81 18.28
N VAL A 16 14.18 -36.10 17.37
CA VAL A 16 14.45 -34.68 17.54
C VAL A 16 13.07 -34.04 17.61
N LYS A 17 12.60 -33.78 18.84
CA LYS A 17 11.43 -32.94 19.07
C LYS A 17 11.86 -31.55 18.61
N SER A 18 11.57 -31.22 17.36
CA SER A 18 11.79 -29.87 16.87
C SER A 18 10.90 -28.96 17.71
N ALA A 19 11.54 -28.13 18.54
CA ALA A 19 10.83 -27.14 19.34
C ALA A 19 10.37 -26.05 18.38
N VAL A 20 9.08 -26.07 18.07
CA VAL A 20 8.45 -25.06 17.23
C VAL A 20 8.30 -23.79 18.07
N LYS A 21 9.00 -22.72 17.68
CA LYS A 21 8.86 -21.41 18.32
C LYS A 21 7.75 -20.62 17.65
N LEU A 22 6.76 -20.20 18.44
CA LEU A 22 5.72 -19.29 18.00
C LEU A 22 6.31 -17.92 17.67
N GLN A 23 5.87 -17.33 16.56
CA GLN A 23 6.31 -16.00 16.10
C GLN A 23 5.10 -15.18 15.68
N LEU A 24 5.17 -13.87 15.92
CA LEU A 24 4.13 -12.91 15.56
C LEU A 24 4.72 -11.80 14.69
N SER A 25 4.07 -11.59 13.54
CA SER A 25 4.38 -10.56 12.57
C SER A 25 3.28 -9.51 12.58
N LEU A 26 3.66 -8.28 12.93
CA LEU A 26 2.80 -7.12 13.01
C LEU A 26 3.67 -5.89 12.69
N PRO A 27 3.20 -4.94 11.86
CA PRO A 27 3.95 -3.72 11.58
C PRO A 27 4.04 -2.83 12.82
N GLU A 28 5.07 -2.00 12.88
CA GLU A 28 5.26 -1.04 13.97
C GLU A 28 4.18 0.05 13.98
N SER A 29 3.75 0.48 12.78
CA SER A 29 2.70 1.49 12.65
C SER A 29 1.85 1.30 11.39
N VAL A 30 0.65 1.86 11.44
CA VAL A 30 -0.30 1.90 10.33
C VAL A 30 -0.90 3.31 10.28
N ASP A 31 -0.89 3.91 9.09
CA ASP A 31 -1.49 5.22 8.85
C ASP A 31 -2.93 5.06 8.36
N VAL A 32 -3.82 5.93 8.82
CA VAL A 32 -5.23 5.95 8.40
C VAL A 32 -5.78 7.37 8.45
N THR A 33 -6.71 7.68 7.55
CA THR A 33 -7.43 8.96 7.59
C THR A 33 -8.61 8.85 8.55
N GLU A 34 -8.87 9.90 9.32
CA GLU A 34 -10.03 9.97 10.21
C GLU A 34 -11.34 9.75 9.43
N GLY A 35 -12.19 8.88 9.97
CA GLY A 35 -13.43 8.40 9.37
C GLY A 35 -13.27 7.16 8.48
N GLU A 36 -12.05 6.78 8.08
CA GLU A 36 -11.81 5.58 7.27
C GLU A 36 -11.73 4.32 8.13
N SER A 37 -11.87 3.17 7.48
CA SER A 37 -11.63 1.86 8.11
C SER A 37 -10.27 1.34 7.69
N VAL A 38 -9.58 0.65 8.58
CA VAL A 38 -8.24 0.11 8.32
C VAL A 38 -8.10 -1.28 8.89
N THR A 39 -7.37 -2.13 8.19
CA THR A 39 -7.00 -3.46 8.70
C THR A 39 -5.58 -3.39 9.26
N LEU A 40 -5.43 -3.81 10.51
CA LEU A 40 -4.15 -4.06 11.16
C LEU A 40 -3.68 -5.46 10.72
N PRO A 41 -2.68 -5.56 9.82
CA PRO A 41 -2.26 -6.84 9.29
C PRO A 41 -1.46 -7.61 10.34
N CYS A 42 -1.93 -8.79 10.72
CA CYS A 42 -1.32 -9.61 11.76
C CYS A 42 -1.22 -11.05 11.29
N SER A 43 -0.05 -11.66 11.44
CA SER A 43 0.10 -13.10 11.18
C SER A 43 1.00 -13.75 12.22
N PHE A 44 0.71 -15.00 12.55
CA PHE A 44 1.53 -15.81 13.42
C PHE A 44 2.01 -17.07 12.72
N SER A 45 3.15 -17.58 13.15
CA SER A 45 3.73 -18.80 12.60
C SER A 45 4.39 -19.68 13.66
N PRO A 46 4.41 -21.01 13.43
CA PRO A 46 3.61 -21.68 12.42
C PRO A 46 2.11 -21.63 12.78
N PRO A 47 1.22 -21.73 11.76
CA PRO A 47 -0.19 -21.94 12.04
C PRO A 47 -0.32 -23.25 12.83
N SER A 48 -1.09 -23.21 13.91
CA SER A 48 -1.28 -24.40 14.74
C SER A 48 -2.01 -25.46 13.93
N THR A 49 -1.39 -26.61 13.68
CA THR A 49 -2.07 -27.78 13.09
C THR A 49 -3.15 -28.35 14.01
N VAL A 50 -3.17 -27.86 15.25
CA VAL A 50 -4.11 -28.21 16.31
C VAL A 50 -4.75 -26.89 16.76
N SER A 51 -5.92 -26.56 16.20
CA SER A 51 -6.68 -25.36 16.60
C SER A 51 -7.03 -25.35 18.10
N SER A 52 -7.08 -26.54 18.75
CA SER A 52 -7.30 -26.62 20.19
C SER A 52 -6.09 -26.12 20.99
N GLY A 53 -6.26 -24.98 21.66
CA GLY A 53 -5.28 -24.37 22.56
C GLY A 53 -4.57 -23.15 22.00
N LEU A 54 -4.94 -22.68 20.80
CA LEU A 54 -4.54 -21.37 20.29
C LEU A 54 -5.59 -20.32 20.70
N TYR A 55 -5.13 -19.19 21.23
CA TYR A 55 -5.98 -18.07 21.60
C TYR A 55 -5.39 -16.77 21.08
N ILE A 56 -6.23 -15.95 20.44
CA ILE A 56 -5.88 -14.64 19.91
C ILE A 56 -6.67 -13.60 20.67
N THR A 57 -5.97 -12.56 21.14
CA THR A 57 -6.59 -11.43 21.82
C THR A 57 -6.04 -10.13 21.26
N TRP A 58 -6.94 -9.18 20.99
CA TRP A 58 -6.60 -7.80 20.64
C TRP A 58 -7.00 -6.85 21.75
N LEU A 59 -6.10 -5.93 22.10
CA LEU A 59 -6.23 -5.03 23.23
C LEU A 59 -5.88 -3.60 22.81
N THR A 60 -6.53 -2.60 23.41
CA THR A 60 -6.06 -1.21 23.35
C THR A 60 -4.97 -0.96 24.37
N MET A 61 -3.99 -0.09 24.07
CA MET A 61 -3.02 0.40 25.06
C MET A 61 -3.19 1.91 25.31
N PRO A 62 -2.93 2.40 26.54
CA PRO A 62 -2.44 1.67 27.73
C PRO A 62 -3.54 1.06 28.62
N THR A 63 -4.82 1.31 28.35
CA THR A 63 -5.94 0.91 29.22
C THR A 63 -6.28 -0.59 29.17
N CYS A 64 -5.69 -1.37 28.26
CA CYS A 64 -5.89 -2.82 28.09
C CYS A 64 -7.35 -3.25 27.88
N TYR A 65 -8.18 -2.45 27.20
CA TYR A 65 -9.53 -2.88 26.82
C TYR A 65 -9.47 -3.98 25.76
N ILE A 66 -10.16 -5.09 26.01
CA ILE A 66 -10.32 -6.19 25.05
C ILE A 66 -11.21 -5.72 23.90
N ILE A 67 -10.67 -5.79 22.69
CA ILE A 67 -11.36 -5.48 21.44
C ILE A 67 -11.90 -6.77 20.82
N TYR A 68 -11.07 -7.80 20.80
CA TYR A 68 -11.41 -9.12 20.28
C TYR A 68 -10.74 -10.19 21.14
N ASP A 69 -11.45 -11.28 21.35
CA ASP A 69 -10.96 -12.47 22.02
C ASP A 69 -11.51 -13.71 21.30
N SER A 70 -10.64 -14.58 20.81
CA SER A 70 -11.02 -15.79 20.07
C SER A 70 -12.00 -16.72 20.83
N GLN A 71 -12.00 -16.70 22.17
CA GLN A 71 -12.90 -17.53 22.99
C GLN A 71 -14.22 -16.82 23.32
N LEU A 72 -14.19 -15.51 23.52
CA LEU A 72 -15.36 -14.73 23.96
C LEU A 72 -16.05 -13.96 22.82
N GLY A 73 -15.42 -13.89 21.65
CA GLY A 73 -15.87 -13.13 20.49
C GLY A 73 -15.42 -11.67 20.50
N ASN A 74 -16.26 -10.78 19.99
CA ASN A 74 -15.92 -9.38 19.74
C ASN A 74 -16.76 -8.43 20.62
N PRO A 75 -16.23 -7.99 21.79
CA PRO A 75 -16.88 -6.98 22.62
C PRO A 75 -17.03 -5.60 21.96
N TRP A 76 -16.28 -5.34 20.88
CA TRP A 76 -16.25 -4.08 20.14
C TRP A 76 -17.06 -4.12 18.84
N LEU A 77 -18.16 -4.87 18.84
CA LEU A 77 -19.05 -4.97 17.69
C LEU A 77 -19.44 -3.58 17.15
N GLY A 78 -19.27 -3.38 15.83
CA GLY A 78 -19.56 -2.11 15.16
C GLY A 78 -18.43 -1.07 15.21
N ARG A 79 -17.32 -1.33 15.92
CA ARG A 79 -16.10 -0.50 15.89
C ARG A 79 -14.85 -1.28 15.46
N ALA A 80 -14.84 -2.59 15.71
CA ALA A 80 -13.81 -3.48 15.20
C ALA A 80 -14.45 -4.77 14.72
N GLU A 81 -13.76 -5.47 13.83
CA GLU A 81 -14.14 -6.76 13.27
C GLU A 81 -12.89 -7.63 13.21
N PHE A 82 -12.99 -8.90 13.59
CA PHE A 82 -11.92 -9.85 13.27
C PHE A 82 -11.93 -10.11 11.77
N ALA A 83 -10.77 -9.93 11.13
CA ALA A 83 -10.61 -10.04 9.68
C ALA A 83 -9.66 -11.16 9.27
N GLY A 84 -9.10 -11.89 10.24
CA GLY A 84 -8.15 -12.98 10.01
C GLY A 84 -8.80 -14.34 9.79
N ASP A 85 -7.93 -15.34 9.69
CA ASP A 85 -8.21 -16.76 9.53
C ASP A 85 -7.20 -17.53 10.39
N GLU A 86 -7.64 -17.92 11.59
CA GLU A 86 -6.77 -18.51 12.62
C GLU A 86 -6.10 -19.80 12.14
N GLU A 87 -6.80 -20.59 11.33
CA GLU A 87 -6.29 -21.85 10.78
C GLU A 87 -5.12 -21.63 9.82
N LYS A 88 -5.10 -20.48 9.16
CA LYS A 88 -4.01 -20.06 8.26
C LYS A 88 -2.93 -19.23 8.94
N GLY A 89 -3.06 -18.98 10.24
CA GLY A 89 -2.12 -18.13 10.97
C GLY A 89 -2.36 -16.63 10.76
N ASP A 90 -3.56 -16.21 10.34
CA ASP A 90 -3.93 -14.81 10.17
C ASP A 90 -4.75 -14.33 11.36
N CYS A 91 -4.22 -13.32 12.07
CA CYS A 91 -4.80 -12.72 13.27
C CYS A 91 -5.26 -11.28 13.03
N SER A 92 -5.48 -10.89 11.77
CA SER A 92 -5.74 -9.50 11.39
C SER A 92 -7.03 -8.94 12.00
N LEU A 93 -6.99 -7.67 12.37
CA LEU A 93 -8.12 -6.94 12.97
C LEU A 93 -8.48 -5.76 12.09
N ARG A 94 -9.75 -5.60 11.76
CA ARG A 94 -10.27 -4.45 11.02
C ARG A 94 -10.91 -3.46 11.98
N LEU A 95 -10.42 -2.24 11.99
CA LEU A 95 -10.99 -1.11 12.72
C LEU A 95 -11.93 -0.35 11.78
N LEU A 96 -13.11 -0.01 12.28
CA LEU A 96 -14.14 0.70 11.52
C LEU A 96 -14.23 2.16 11.95
N ASN A 97 -14.43 3.06 10.99
CA ASN A 97 -14.67 4.48 11.20
C ASN A 97 -13.71 5.09 12.24
N VAL A 98 -12.41 5.01 11.96
CA VAL A 98 -11.34 5.38 12.89
C VAL A 98 -11.44 6.86 13.25
N SER A 99 -11.43 7.14 14.55
CA SER A 99 -11.42 8.50 15.12
C SER A 99 -10.05 8.79 15.74
N ARG A 100 -9.65 10.06 15.79
CA ARG A 100 -8.45 10.49 16.55
C ARG A 100 -8.55 10.27 18.05
N THR A 101 -9.77 10.09 18.56
CA THR A 101 -10.00 9.75 19.98
C THR A 101 -9.78 8.28 20.28
N LEU A 102 -9.56 7.46 19.26
CA LEU A 102 -9.27 6.05 19.41
C LEU A 102 -7.89 5.86 20.07
N SER A 103 -7.68 4.72 20.71
CA SER A 103 -6.39 4.40 21.32
C SER A 103 -5.27 4.48 20.29
N PRO A 104 -4.12 5.09 20.64
CA PRO A 104 -3.02 5.29 19.71
C PRO A 104 -2.22 4.01 19.44
N VAL A 105 -2.38 2.99 20.29
CA VAL A 105 -1.63 1.73 20.22
C VAL A 105 -2.57 0.56 20.45
N PHE A 106 -2.39 -0.47 19.65
CA PHE A 106 -3.10 -1.74 19.72
C PHE A 106 -2.11 -2.85 19.93
N LYS A 107 -2.45 -3.82 20.79
CA LYS A 107 -1.62 -4.98 21.08
C LYS A 107 -2.34 -6.24 20.63
N CYS A 108 -1.62 -7.12 19.94
CA CYS A 108 -2.06 -8.47 19.65
C CYS A 108 -1.25 -9.44 20.50
N ASP A 109 -1.98 -10.30 21.23
CA ASP A 109 -1.42 -11.41 21.99
C ASP A 109 -1.86 -12.71 21.29
N VAL A 110 -0.90 -13.58 20.96
CA VAL A 110 -1.17 -14.94 20.49
C VAL A 110 -0.60 -15.92 21.51
N ILE A 111 -1.49 -16.76 22.01
CA ILE A 111 -1.23 -17.72 23.07
C ILE A 111 -1.41 -19.13 22.50
N CYS A 112 -0.49 -20.03 22.80
CA CYS A 112 -0.57 -21.44 22.45
C CYS A 112 -0.28 -22.33 23.66
N THR A 113 -1.32 -22.85 24.30
CA THR A 113 -1.20 -23.69 25.50
C THR A 113 -0.80 -25.13 25.18
N SER A 114 -1.03 -25.58 23.94
CA SER A 114 -0.74 -26.94 23.47
C SER A 114 0.59 -27.06 22.71
N CYS A 115 1.33 -25.96 22.50
CA CYS A 115 2.60 -25.95 21.74
C CYS A 115 3.77 -26.64 22.47
N GLY A 116 3.64 -26.97 23.75
CA GLY A 116 4.65 -27.73 24.50
C GLY A 116 5.99 -27.01 24.71
N THR A 117 6.03 -25.69 24.50
CA THR A 117 7.21 -24.83 24.67
C THR A 117 7.03 -23.86 25.84
N ASN A 118 8.15 -23.39 26.41
CA ASN A 118 8.13 -22.32 27.42
C ASN A 118 7.65 -20.98 26.82
N ASP A 119 7.82 -20.77 25.51
CA ASP A 119 7.38 -19.59 24.76
C ASP A 119 5.92 -19.75 24.28
N TRP A 120 5.01 -20.02 25.22
CA TRP A 120 3.58 -20.27 24.95
C TRP A 120 2.79 -18.99 24.61
N LYS A 121 3.42 -17.81 24.70
CA LYS A 121 2.82 -16.52 24.36
C LYS A 121 3.79 -15.67 23.55
N VAL A 122 3.26 -15.04 22.51
CA VAL A 122 3.94 -13.95 21.78
C VAL A 122 3.02 -12.74 21.72
N GLU A 123 3.61 -11.55 21.78
CA GLU A 123 2.86 -10.30 21.73
C GLU A 123 3.60 -9.26 20.89
N ARG A 124 2.82 -8.41 20.22
CA ARG A 124 3.32 -7.29 19.39
C ARG A 124 2.35 -6.12 19.49
N GLU A 125 2.89 -4.93 19.37
CA GLU A 125 2.12 -3.68 19.34
C GLU A 125 2.21 -3.03 17.97
N VAL A 126 1.13 -2.35 17.59
CA VAL A 126 1.06 -1.50 16.41
C VAL A 126 0.52 -0.13 16.80
N LYS A 127 1.22 0.92 16.36
CA LYS A 127 0.81 2.29 16.54
C LYS A 127 -0.13 2.71 15.40
N LEU A 128 -1.26 3.31 15.76
CA LEU A 128 -2.20 3.87 14.79
C LEU A 128 -1.96 5.37 14.63
N ASN A 129 -1.58 5.78 13.43
CA ASN A 129 -1.36 7.18 13.09
C ASN A 129 -2.59 7.71 12.34
N VAL A 130 -3.41 8.51 13.02
CA VAL A 130 -4.65 9.05 12.44
C VAL A 130 -4.44 10.46 11.91
N THR A 131 -4.51 10.61 10.59
CA THR A 131 -4.41 11.91 9.91
C THR A 131 -5.81 12.47 9.64
N VAL A 132 -5.97 13.81 9.63
CA VAL A 132 -7.24 14.42 9.21
C VAL A 132 -7.18 14.52 7.70
N ALA A 133 -8.28 14.13 7.05
CA ALA A 133 -8.45 14.42 5.64
C ALA A 133 -8.24 15.92 5.44
N ALA A 134 -7.24 16.30 4.63
CA ALA A 134 -7.15 17.68 4.17
C ALA A 134 -8.53 18.03 3.61
N ALA A 135 -9.11 19.13 4.09
CA ALA A 135 -10.39 19.60 3.59
C ALA A 135 -10.26 19.60 2.07
N ARG A 136 -11.00 18.69 1.40
CA ARG A 136 -11.10 18.74 -0.06
C ARG A 136 -11.50 20.16 -0.33
N SER A 137 -10.62 20.95 -0.93
CA SER A 137 -11.01 22.26 -1.38
C SER A 137 -12.26 22.01 -2.19
N ARG A 138 -13.35 22.63 -1.76
CA ARG A 138 -14.59 22.64 -2.50
C ARG A 138 -14.28 23.41 -3.77
N GLY A 139 -13.62 22.75 -4.70
CA GLY A 139 -13.51 23.13 -6.08
C GLY A 139 -14.93 23.07 -6.59
N GLU A 140 -15.63 24.17 -6.42
CA GLU A 140 -16.73 24.56 -7.29
C GLU A 140 -16.28 24.33 -8.73
N THR A 141 -16.74 23.23 -9.28
CA THR A 141 -17.26 23.17 -10.65
C THR A 141 -18.12 21.93 -10.69
N SER A 142 -19.39 22.14 -10.33
CA SER A 142 -20.48 21.36 -10.89
C SER A 142 -20.19 21.10 -12.37
N PRO A 143 -20.09 19.84 -12.83
CA PRO A 143 -20.12 19.59 -14.25
C PRO A 143 -21.54 19.96 -14.67
N THR A 144 -21.68 21.17 -15.23
CA THR A 144 -22.76 21.46 -16.16
C THR A 144 -22.89 20.24 -17.07
N PRO A 145 -24.09 19.66 -17.23
CA PRO A 145 -24.28 18.58 -18.17
C PRO A 145 -23.79 19.13 -19.52
N ARG A 146 -22.71 18.55 -20.04
CA ARG A 146 -22.31 18.80 -21.42
C ARG A 146 -23.50 18.32 -22.25
N VAL A 147 -24.33 19.29 -22.64
CA VAL A 147 -25.20 19.14 -23.79
C VAL A 147 -24.24 18.79 -24.91
N HIS A 148 -24.20 17.51 -25.25
CA HIS A 148 -23.48 17.02 -26.42
C HIS A 148 -24.10 17.74 -27.60
N SER A 149 -23.43 18.82 -27.99
CA SER A 149 -23.85 19.71 -29.05
C SER A 149 -23.77 18.88 -30.32
N TRP A 150 -24.93 18.45 -30.81
CA TRP A 150 -25.12 17.68 -32.04
C TRP A 150 -24.39 18.29 -33.26
N TRP A 151 -24.01 19.57 -33.17
CA TRP A 151 -23.17 20.28 -34.12
C TRP A 151 -21.75 19.72 -34.26
N ASP A 152 -21.15 19.14 -33.22
CA ASP A 152 -19.78 18.59 -33.29
C ASP A 152 -19.73 17.31 -34.15
N THR A 153 -20.79 16.50 -34.10
CA THR A 153 -20.92 15.31 -34.96
C THR A 153 -21.19 15.70 -36.40
N VAL A 154 -22.01 16.74 -36.63
CA VAL A 154 -22.28 17.26 -37.98
C VAL A 154 -21.02 17.85 -38.61
N LEU A 155 -20.21 18.60 -37.85
CA LEU A 155 -18.96 19.18 -38.34
C LEU A 155 -17.96 18.09 -38.75
N MET A 156 -17.82 17.02 -37.96
CA MET A 156 -16.94 15.89 -38.30
C MET A 156 -17.40 15.17 -39.57
N VAL A 157 -18.71 14.95 -39.74
CA VAL A 157 -19.25 14.32 -40.96
C VAL A 157 -19.00 15.18 -42.20
N ILE A 158 -19.16 16.51 -42.09
CA ILE A 158 -18.88 17.45 -43.19
C ILE A 158 -17.40 17.42 -43.58
N VAL A 159 -16.49 17.44 -42.59
CA VAL A 159 -15.04 17.40 -42.85
C VAL A 159 -14.65 16.10 -43.53
N VAL A 160 -15.14 14.94 -43.05
CA VAL A 160 -14.83 13.64 -43.63
C VAL A 160 -15.38 13.52 -45.06
N ALA A 161 -16.63 13.94 -45.30
CA ALA A 161 -17.21 13.95 -46.63
C ALA A 161 -16.44 14.86 -47.61
N GLY A 162 -15.99 16.04 -47.13
CA GLY A 162 -15.16 16.95 -47.91
C GLY A 162 -13.83 16.34 -48.33
N VAL A 163 -13.13 15.65 -47.42
CA VAL A 163 -11.86 14.95 -47.71
C VAL A 163 -12.07 13.83 -48.74
N ILE A 164 -13.15 13.06 -48.60
CA ILE A 164 -13.47 11.99 -49.56
C ILE A 164 -13.71 12.57 -50.95
N LEU A 165 -14.50 13.63 -51.08
CA LEU A 165 -14.77 14.27 -52.37
C LEU A 165 -13.51 14.86 -53.01
N ALA A 166 -12.65 15.51 -52.21
CA ALA A 166 -11.37 16.04 -52.70
C ALA A 166 -10.45 14.92 -53.20
N SER A 167 -10.36 13.81 -52.47
CA SER A 167 -9.55 12.65 -52.89
C SER A 167 -10.08 12.01 -54.17
N ALA A 168 -11.40 11.88 -54.33
CA ALA A 168 -12.02 11.37 -55.55
C ALA A 168 -11.75 12.30 -56.75
N ALA A 169 -11.80 13.62 -56.55
CA ALA A 169 -11.49 14.60 -57.60
C ALA A 169 -10.02 14.50 -58.05
N VAL A 170 -9.06 14.33 -57.13
CA VAL A 170 -7.65 14.13 -57.46
C VAL A 170 -7.45 12.82 -58.25
N ILE A 171 -8.09 11.74 -57.84
CA ILE A 171 -8.02 10.44 -58.56
C ILE A 171 -8.59 10.58 -59.98
N LEU A 172 -9.71 11.29 -60.15
CA LEU A 172 -10.28 11.57 -61.47
C LEU A 172 -9.35 12.44 -62.32
N PHE A 173 -8.72 13.47 -61.73
CA PHE A 173 -7.77 14.34 -62.43
C PHE A 173 -6.54 13.57 -62.93
N ILE A 174 -6.00 12.67 -62.11
CA ILE A 174 -4.87 11.81 -62.50
C ILE A 174 -5.27 10.86 -63.63
N LYS A 175 -6.50 10.31 -63.59
CA LYS A 175 -6.99 9.38 -64.63
C LYS A 175 -7.31 10.10 -65.95
N MET A 176 -7.61 11.40 -65.91
CA MET A 176 -8.05 12.18 -67.07
C MET A 176 -6.90 12.89 -67.82
N HIS A 177 -5.67 12.84 -67.29
CA HIS A 177 -4.47 13.23 -68.04
C HIS A 177 -3.59 12.01 -68.37
N PRO A 178 -3.77 11.37 -69.54
CA PRO A 178 -2.76 10.50 -70.09
C PRO A 178 -1.53 11.35 -70.41
N TRP A 179 -0.46 11.09 -69.67
CA TRP A 179 0.95 11.19 -70.03
C TRP A 179 1.24 12.07 -71.27
N SER A 180 1.63 13.32 -71.03
CA SER A 180 2.51 14.02 -71.96
C SER A 180 3.81 14.34 -71.23
N SER A 181 4.88 13.78 -71.78
CA SER A 181 6.29 13.96 -71.46
C SER A 181 6.73 15.42 -71.57
N GLY A 182 7.65 15.88 -70.71
CA GLY A 182 8.47 17.04 -71.06
C GLY A 182 9.21 17.75 -69.94
N SER A 183 10.53 17.49 -69.89
CA SER A 183 11.63 18.44 -69.62
C SER A 183 11.76 19.17 -68.26
N SER A 184 12.88 18.84 -67.58
CA SER A 184 13.73 19.75 -66.78
C SER A 184 14.38 20.84 -67.69
N PRO A 185 15.07 21.93 -67.24
CA PRO A 185 15.63 22.22 -65.91
C PRO A 185 15.63 23.72 -65.44
N ARG A 186 16.28 23.97 -64.27
CA ARG A 186 17.18 25.12 -63.94
C ARG A 186 16.72 26.20 -62.92
N SER A 187 17.29 26.08 -61.71
CA SER A 187 18.04 27.07 -60.88
C SER A 187 17.47 28.44 -60.47
N ARG A 188 17.40 28.70 -59.13
CA ARG A 188 17.85 29.94 -58.42
C ARG A 188 17.64 29.75 -56.90
N SER A 189 18.68 29.67 -56.06
CA SER A 189 19.46 30.75 -55.39
C SER A 189 18.63 31.62 -54.43
N GLY A 190 19.02 31.63 -53.15
CA GLY A 190 18.48 32.55 -52.15
C GLY A 190 18.87 32.18 -50.72
N ASP A 191 20.09 32.57 -50.32
CA ASP A 191 20.61 32.56 -48.95
C ASP A 191 19.84 33.52 -48.03
N GLY A 192 19.83 33.23 -46.72
CA GLY A 192 19.25 34.10 -45.70
C GLY A 192 19.50 33.63 -44.25
N LYS A 193 20.69 33.96 -43.75
CA LYS A 193 21.16 34.01 -42.33
C LYS A 193 20.22 34.94 -41.50
N ALA A 194 20.05 34.92 -40.17
CA ALA A 194 20.98 34.73 -39.05
C ALA A 194 20.22 34.52 -37.71
N ASP A 195 20.90 33.81 -36.79
CA ASP A 195 21.11 34.05 -35.34
C ASP A 195 20.11 34.85 -34.48
N MET A 196 19.88 34.37 -33.25
CA MET A 196 20.30 35.06 -32.01
C MET A 196 19.91 34.27 -30.73
N HIS A 197 20.91 34.10 -29.84
CA HIS A 197 20.92 34.14 -28.35
C HIS A 197 19.86 33.33 -27.56
N GLY A 198 20.18 32.53 -26.54
CA GLY A 198 21.22 32.66 -25.51
C GLY A 198 20.53 32.70 -24.14
N GLY A 199 20.96 31.89 -23.16
CA GLY A 199 20.41 31.99 -21.79
C GLY A 199 20.58 30.74 -20.92
N VAL A 200 21.74 30.62 -20.30
CA VAL A 200 22.05 29.73 -19.16
C VAL A 200 21.21 30.15 -17.94
N LYS A 201 20.72 29.18 -17.16
CA LYS A 201 20.28 29.40 -15.77
C LYS A 201 20.86 28.31 -14.87
N ASP A 202 21.53 28.79 -13.84
CA ASP A 202 22.19 28.07 -12.75
C ASP A 202 21.21 27.32 -11.85
N ASN A 203 21.70 26.21 -11.31
CA ASN A 203 21.06 25.42 -10.26
C ASN A 203 21.52 25.92 -8.89
N GLY A 204 20.57 26.30 -8.04
CA GLY A 204 20.80 26.55 -6.62
C GLY A 204 19.69 25.92 -5.78
N HIS A 205 20.08 25.01 -4.88
CA HIS A 205 19.27 24.46 -3.78
C HIS A 205 20.23 24.20 -2.59
N PRO A 206 19.76 24.06 -1.34
CA PRO A 206 19.94 25.11 -0.34
C PRO A 206 20.69 24.65 0.93
N LEU A 207 20.97 25.65 1.77
CA LEU A 207 21.52 25.60 3.12
C LEU A 207 20.84 24.57 4.04
N MET A 208 21.68 23.77 4.73
CA MET A 208 21.30 23.06 5.95
C MET A 208 21.49 23.98 7.15
N GLU A 209 20.41 24.27 7.89
CA GLU A 209 20.47 24.71 9.29
C GLU A 209 20.16 23.50 10.18
N VAL A 210 21.13 23.13 11.02
CA VAL A 210 20.94 22.21 12.14
C VAL A 210 21.06 23.03 13.41
N ASN A 211 19.93 23.28 14.07
CA ASN A 211 19.88 23.78 15.44
C ASN A 211 19.38 22.65 16.34
N VAL A 212 20.31 22.00 17.06
CA VAL A 212 19.98 21.13 18.21
C VAL A 212 20.31 21.93 19.46
N LYS A 213 19.26 22.30 20.20
CA LYS A 213 19.37 22.83 21.56
C LYS A 213 18.84 21.78 22.51
N GLU A 214 19.78 21.04 23.12
CA GLU A 214 19.53 20.07 24.17
C GLU A 214 19.37 20.83 25.50
N ASN A 215 18.13 20.92 26.00
CA ASN A 215 17.83 21.44 27.32
C ASN A 215 17.09 20.34 28.09
N GLY A 216 17.72 19.87 29.17
CA GLY A 216 17.22 18.78 29.99
C GLY A 216 16.00 19.10 30.86
N HIS A 217 15.36 18.04 31.33
CA HIS A 217 14.47 18.07 32.49
C HIS A 217 14.68 16.83 33.38
N PRO A 218 14.64 17.00 34.71
CA PRO A 218 14.90 15.93 35.68
C PRO A 218 13.69 15.04 35.94
N LEU A 219 13.97 13.78 36.24
CA LEU A 219 13.03 12.75 36.65
C LEU A 219 12.41 13.08 38.03
N THR A 220 11.10 13.23 38.10
CA THR A 220 10.35 13.24 39.36
C THR A 220 9.85 11.83 39.67
N MET A 221 10.34 11.28 40.79
CA MET A 221 9.82 10.06 41.41
C MET A 221 8.39 10.29 41.91
N VAL A 222 7.49 9.37 41.59
CA VAL A 222 6.15 9.29 42.18
C VAL A 222 6.22 8.37 43.39
N ASN A 223 5.90 8.93 44.56
CA ASN A 223 5.80 8.24 45.83
C ASN A 223 4.46 7.48 45.88
N VAL A 224 4.51 6.17 46.13
CA VAL A 224 3.32 5.33 46.35
C VAL A 224 2.95 5.42 47.83
N LYS A 225 1.69 5.71 48.12
CA LYS A 225 1.09 5.63 49.46
C LYS A 225 0.36 4.32 49.62
#